data_AF-A0A935HPX0-F1
#
_entry.id   AF-A0A935HPX0-F1
#
_cell.length_a   1.000
_cell.length_b   1.000
_cell.length_c   1.000
_cell.angle_alpha   90.00
_cell.angle_beta   90.00
_cell.angle_gamma   90.00
#
_symmetry.space_group_name_H-M   'P 1'
#
loop_
_entity.id
_entity.type
_entity.pdbx_description
1 polymer ?
#
loop_
_entity_poly.entity_id
_entity_poly.type
_entity_poly.pdbx_seq_one_letter_code
_entity_poly.pdbx_strand_id
1 'polypeptide(L)'
;MHKRSGLLGNIAMWAITGLGAVFFIMIMSGSEAGIDGGLYLTYIAFGLGILLAVLSGVISVFTGGNLKGALIPIGAFLAVFAIAYVMADGTVKPTWDLTESGSKLISAGLTMTGIAMVVAVGAAVFGWVKKLIS
;
A
#
# COMPACT_ATOMS: atom_id res chain seq x y z
N MET A 1 -9.49 -20.52 12.42
CA MET A 1 -10.36 -21.29 11.50
C MET A 1 -10.21 -20.67 10.10
N HIS A 2 -9.26 -21.15 9.30
CA HIS A 2 -9.01 -20.66 7.94
C HIS A 2 -10.14 -21.22 7.07
N LYS A 3 -11.17 -20.43 6.72
CA LYS A 3 -12.16 -20.86 5.73
C LYS A 3 -11.37 -21.11 4.44
N ARG A 4 -11.31 -22.37 3.98
CA ARG A 4 -10.76 -22.69 2.65
C ARG A 4 -11.46 -21.75 1.68
N SER A 5 -10.69 -20.88 1.01
CA SER A 5 -11.20 -20.10 -0.10
C SER A 5 -11.90 -21.08 -1.04
N GLY A 6 -13.20 -20.86 -1.29
CA GLY A 6 -13.93 -21.62 -2.29
C GLY A 6 -13.20 -21.52 -3.64
N LEU A 7 -13.53 -22.37 -4.60
CA LEU A 7 -12.90 -22.41 -5.92
C LEU A 7 -12.71 -21.01 -6.55
N LEU A 8 -13.70 -20.14 -6.38
CA LEU A 8 -13.67 -18.73 -6.80
C LEU A 8 -12.55 -17.89 -6.14
N GLY A 9 -12.29 -18.09 -4.85
CA GLY A 9 -11.26 -17.35 -4.12
C GLY A 9 -9.85 -17.75 -4.55
N ASN A 10 -9.64 -19.03 -4.87
CA ASN A 10 -8.35 -19.49 -5.41
C ASN A 10 -8.13 -18.96 -6.82
N ILE A 11 -9.16 -19.00 -7.68
CA ILE A 11 -9.08 -18.45 -9.05
C ILE A 11 -8.76 -16.95 -8.99
N ALA A 12 -9.42 -16.19 -8.11
CA ALA A 12 -9.14 -14.77 -7.94
C ALA A 12 -7.70 -14.51 -7.49
N MET A 13 -7.17 -15.29 -6.54
CA MET A 13 -5.78 -15.16 -6.09
C MET A 13 -4.78 -15.43 -7.22
N TRP A 14 -5.00 -16.50 -8.00
CA TRP A 14 -4.14 -16.83 -9.14
C TRP A 14 -4.25 -15.80 -10.25
N ALA A 15 -5.44 -15.26 -10.51
CA ALA A 15 -5.64 -14.19 -11.49
C ALA A 15 -4.90 -12.91 -11.11
N ILE A 16 -5.00 -12.48 -9.84
CA ILE A 16 -4.30 -11.28 -9.34
C ILE A 16 -2.78 -11.48 -9.40
N THR A 17 -2.29 -12.64 -8.97
CA THR A 17 -0.86 -12.97 -9.00
C THR A 17 -0.33 -13.01 -10.44
N GLY A 18 -1.08 -13.64 -11.35
CA GLY A 18 -0.73 -13.70 -12.77
C GLY A 18 -0.72 -12.32 -13.43
N LEU A 19 -1.74 -11.50 -13.17
CA LEU A 19 -1.81 -10.13 -13.68
C LEU A 19 -0.61 -9.30 -13.20
N GLY A 20 -0.26 -9.39 -11.92
CA GLY A 20 0.91 -8.72 -11.35
C GLY A 20 2.22 -9.16 -11.99
N ALA A 21 2.41 -10.47 -12.20
CA ALA A 21 3.60 -11.01 -12.85
C ALA A 21 3.73 -10.53 -14.31
N VAL A 22 2.62 -10.45 -15.05
CA VAL A 22 2.62 -9.97 -16.44
C VAL A 22 3.01 -8.49 -16.51
N PHE A 23 2.42 -7.63 -15.68
CA PHE A 23 2.82 -6.21 -15.62
C PHE A 23 4.27 -6.03 -15.20
N PHE A 24 4.76 -6.82 -14.24
CA PHE A 24 6.15 -6.79 -13.84
C PHE A 24 7.10 -7.12 -15.00
N ILE A 25 6.82 -8.19 -15.76
CA ILE A 25 7.64 -8.56 -16.93
C ILE A 25 7.60 -7.46 -17.99
N MET A 26 6.43 -6.89 -18.29
CA MET A 26 6.30 -5.82 -19.29
C MET A 26 7.05 -4.55 -18.90
N ILE A 27 7.07 -4.19 -17.61
CA ILE A 27 7.85 -3.05 -17.10
C ILE A 27 9.35 -3.34 -17.23
N MET A 28 9.78 -4.54 -16.83
CA MET A 28 11.20 -4.94 -16.94
C MET A 28 11.68 -5.04 -18.39
N SER A 29 10.79 -5.32 -19.34
CA SER A 29 11.10 -5.30 -20.77
C SER A 29 11.05 -3.91 -21.40
N GLY A 30 10.77 -2.85 -20.64
CA GLY A 30 10.69 -1.47 -21.14
C GLY A 30 9.46 -1.18 -22.01
N SER A 31 8.39 -1.97 -21.88
CA SER A 31 7.15 -1.74 -22.63
C SER A 31 6.38 -0.56 -22.03
N GLU A 32 6.14 0.48 -22.84
CA GLU A 32 5.35 1.65 -22.44
C GLU A 32 3.93 1.26 -21.98
N ALA A 33 3.31 0.29 -22.66
CA ALA A 33 2.00 -0.26 -22.27
C ALA A 33 2.04 -0.96 -20.89
N GLY A 34 3.19 -1.52 -20.52
CA GLY A 34 3.40 -2.10 -19.20
C GLY A 34 3.51 -1.05 -18.11
N ILE A 35 4.18 0.06 -18.40
CA ILE A 35 4.34 1.20 -17.49
C ILE A 35 2.99 1.89 -17.27
N ASP A 36 2.31 2.28 -18.36
CA ASP A 36 1.03 2.98 -18.28
C ASP A 36 -0.07 2.10 -17.69
N GLY A 37 -0.15 0.84 -18.13
CA GLY A 37 -1.11 -0.12 -17.61
C GLY A 37 -0.86 -0.45 -16.14
N GLY A 38 0.40 -0.61 -15.73
CA GLY A 38 0.79 -0.83 -14.35
C GLY A 38 0.46 0.38 -13.46
N LEU A 39 0.65 1.60 -13.97
CA LEU A 39 0.33 2.83 -13.26
C LEU A 39 -1.18 3.00 -13.06
N TYR A 40 -1.98 2.77 -14.11
CA TYR A 40 -3.45 2.78 -14.00
C TYR A 40 -3.97 1.73 -13.02
N LEU A 41 -3.44 0.50 -13.09
CA LEU A 41 -3.82 -0.56 -12.16
C LEU A 41 -3.49 -0.18 -10.72
N THR A 42 -2.32 0.42 -10.49
CA THR A 42 -1.89 0.90 -9.18
C THR A 42 -2.82 1.99 -8.66
N TYR A 43 -3.20 2.96 -9.49
CA TYR A 43 -4.15 4.01 -9.10
C TYR A 43 -5.53 3.46 -8.74
N ILE A 44 -6.05 2.50 -9.51
CA ILE A 44 -7.34 1.85 -9.22
C ILE A 44 -7.24 1.05 -7.92
N ALA A 45 -6.20 0.22 -7.76
CA ALA A 45 -6.01 -0.60 -6.57
C ALA A 45 -5.83 0.26 -5.31
N PHE A 46 -5.06 1.35 -5.41
CA PHE A 46 -4.87 2.29 -4.31
C PHE A 46 -6.17 3.01 -3.94
N GLY A 47 -6.92 3.50 -4.93
CA GLY A 47 -8.22 4.13 -4.72
C GLY A 47 -9.24 3.19 -4.08
N LEU A 48 -9.32 1.94 -4.55
CA LEU A 48 -10.14 0.89 -3.93
C LEU A 48 -9.67 0.58 -2.51
N GLY A 49 -8.37 0.51 -2.27
CA GLY A 49 -7.79 0.30 -0.94
C GLY A 49 -8.22 1.37 0.05
N ILE A 50 -8.13 2.65 -0.33
CA ILE A 50 -8.62 3.78 0.47
C ILE A 50 -10.12 3.65 0.72
N LEU A 51 -10.91 3.39 -0.33
CA LEU A 51 -12.37 3.28 -0.22
C LEU A 51 -12.76 2.18 0.78
N LEU A 52 -12.18 0.98 0.65
CA LEU A 52 -12.45 -0.14 1.54
C LEU A 52 -11.96 0.12 2.97
N ALA A 53 -10.81 0.78 3.13
CA ALA A 53 -10.29 1.16 4.45
C ALA A 53 -11.23 2.15 5.16
N VAL A 54 -11.73 3.16 4.45
CA VAL A 54 -12.69 4.14 4.99
C VAL A 54 -14.02 3.45 5.31
N LEU A 55 -14.58 2.68 4.36
CA LEU A 55 -15.85 1.98 4.57
C LEU A 55 -15.80 1.01 5.75
N SER A 56 -14.74 0.20 5.84
CA SER A 56 -14.56 -0.73 6.95
C SER A 56 -14.39 -0.02 8.29
N GLY A 57 -13.64 1.09 8.32
CA GLY A 57 -13.51 1.92 9.53
C GLY A 57 -14.84 2.51 9.98
N VAL A 58 -15.60 3.09 9.05
CA VAL A 58 -16.93 3.68 9.31
C VAL A 58 -17.90 2.62 9.81
N ILE A 59 -18.02 1.49 9.10
CA ILE A 59 -18.89 0.37 9.50
C ILE A 59 -18.49 -0.15 10.88
N SER A 60 -17.19 -0.27 11.17
CA SER A 60 -16.71 -0.74 12.46
C SER A 60 -17.12 0.20 13.61
N VAL A 61 -17.15 1.51 13.39
CA VAL A 61 -17.58 2.46 14.43
C VAL A 61 -19.09 2.36 14.67
N PHE A 62 -19.90 2.28 13.60
CA PHE A 62 -21.36 2.20 13.72
C PHE A 62 -21.89 0.87 14.26
N THR A 63 -21.11 -0.21 14.14
CA THR A 63 -21.49 -1.55 14.65
C THR A 63 -21.08 -1.80 16.10
N GLY A 64 -20.69 -0.75 16.84
CA GLY A 64 -20.26 -0.86 18.23
C GLY A 64 -18.82 -1.35 18.39
N GLY A 65 -18.03 -1.29 17.33
CA GLY A 65 -16.61 -1.62 17.37
C GLY A 65 -15.84 -0.66 18.28
N ASN A 66 -14.73 -1.14 18.82
CA ASN A 66 -13.89 -0.37 19.72
C ASN A 66 -13.28 0.81 18.95
N LEU A 67 -13.67 2.03 19.32
CA LEU A 67 -13.13 3.27 18.72
C LEU A 67 -11.60 3.32 18.79
N LYS A 68 -10.99 2.74 19.85
CA LYS A 68 -9.52 2.61 19.96
C LYS A 68 -8.93 1.75 18.84
N GLY A 69 -9.65 0.71 18.42
CA GLY A 69 -9.24 -0.17 17.31
C GLY A 69 -9.20 0.52 15.95
N ALA A 70 -9.99 1.58 15.76
CA ALA A 70 -9.94 2.43 14.58
C ALA A 70 -8.93 3.59 14.72
N LEU A 71 -8.83 4.18 15.91
CA LEU A 71 -7.92 5.29 16.20
C LEU A 71 -6.44 4.88 16.14
N ILE A 72 -6.08 3.70 16.62
CA ILE A 72 -4.68 3.22 16.63
C ILE A 72 -4.08 3.17 15.21
N PRO A 73 -4.70 2.50 14.22
CA PRO A 73 -4.13 2.47 12.87
C PRO A 73 -4.11 3.85 12.20
N ILE A 74 -5.10 4.70 12.45
CA ILE A 74 -5.10 6.09 11.95
C ILE A 74 -3.94 6.89 12.57
N GLY A 75 -3.77 6.81 13.90
CA GLY A 75 -2.68 7.48 14.60
C GLY A 75 -1.31 6.98 14.17
N ALA A 76 -1.15 5.67 13.99
CA ALA A 76 0.08 5.07 13.47
C ALA A 76 0.38 5.55 12.04
N PHE A 77 -0.62 5.60 11.16
CA PHE A 77 -0.48 6.13 9.81
C PHE A 77 -0.02 7.59 9.82
N LEU A 78 -0.67 8.44 10.63
CA LEU A 78 -0.30 9.85 10.75
C LEU A 78 1.10 10.05 11.34
N ALA A 79 1.51 9.22 12.30
CA ALA A 79 2.86 9.28 12.87
C ALA A 79 3.92 8.96 11.81
N VAL A 80 3.72 7.90 11.00
CA VAL A 80 4.64 7.56 9.92
C VAL A 80 4.63 8.64 8.83
N PHE A 81 3.48 9.21 8.50
CA PHE A 81 3.39 10.33 7.57
C PHE A 81 4.18 11.54 8.05
N ALA A 82 4.08 11.91 9.33
CA ALA A 82 4.83 13.01 9.91
C ALA A 82 6.35 12.78 9.83
N ILE A 83 6.81 11.57 10.17
CA ILE A 83 8.22 11.18 10.05
C ILE A 83 8.67 11.31 8.59
N ALA A 84 7.90 10.73 7.66
CA ALA A 84 8.20 10.76 6.24
C ALA A 84 8.21 12.18 5.67
N TYR A 85 7.30 13.06 6.11
CA TYR A 85 7.23 14.45 5.66
C TYR A 85 8.38 15.30 6.18
N VAL A 86 8.87 15.04 7.40
CA VAL A 86 10.07 15.70 7.94
C VAL A 86 11.33 15.23 7.23
N MET A 87 11.40 13.94 6.87
CA MET A 87 12.52 13.37 6.10
C MET A 87 12.47 13.71 4.61
N ALA A 88 11.34 14.22 4.11
CA ALA A 88 11.16 14.49 2.69
C ALA A 88 11.87 15.78 2.27
N ASP A 89 12.73 15.64 1.28
CA ASP A 89 13.32 16.78 0.58
C ASP A 89 12.32 17.41 -0.40
N GLY A 90 12.27 18.74 -0.40
CA GLY A 90 11.46 19.54 -1.32
C GLY A 90 12.14 19.83 -2.67
N THR A 91 13.31 19.23 -2.93
CA THR A 91 14.13 19.53 -4.11
C THR A 91 13.30 19.39 -5.39
N VAL A 92 13.11 20.52 -6.08
CA VAL A 92 12.36 20.56 -7.33
C VAL A 92 13.22 19.94 -8.42
N LYS A 93 12.75 18.85 -9.02
CA LYS A 93 13.39 18.28 -10.20
C LYS A 93 12.95 19.09 -11.43
N PRO A 94 13.89 19.64 -12.23
CA PRO A 94 13.56 20.51 -13.37
C PRO A 94 12.64 19.87 -14.42
N THR A 95 12.59 18.54 -14.46
CA THR A 95 11.88 17.75 -15.47
C THR A 95 10.35 17.76 -15.30
N TRP A 96 9.80 18.09 -14.13
CA TRP A 96 8.38 17.84 -13.84
C TRP A 96 7.55 19.09 -13.50
N ASP A 97 8.09 20.30 -13.63
CA ASP A 97 7.40 21.58 -13.39
C ASP A 97 6.50 21.60 -12.12
N LEU A 98 7.02 20.97 -11.05
CA LEU A 98 6.32 20.85 -9.78
C LEU A 98 6.72 22.00 -8.86
N THR A 99 5.74 22.53 -8.12
CA THR A 99 6.03 23.43 -7.00
C THR A 99 6.83 22.70 -5.92
N GLU A 100 7.65 23.42 -5.15
CA GLU A 100 8.45 22.87 -4.04
C GLU A 100 7.59 22.05 -3.06
N SER A 101 6.39 22.56 -2.74
CA SER A 101 5.40 21.87 -1.91
C SER A 101 4.89 20.57 -2.55
N GLY A 102 4.66 20.56 -3.86
CA GLY A 102 4.27 19.36 -4.59
C GLY A 102 5.36 18.29 -4.59
N SER A 103 6.61 18.70 -4.85
CA SER A 103 7.76 17.80 -4.81
C SER A 103 7.94 17.18 -3.42
N LYS A 104 7.81 18.00 -2.36
CA LYS A 104 7.93 17.54 -0.98
C LYS A 104 6.85 16.52 -0.60
N LEU A 105 5.60 16.73 -1.02
CA LEU A 105 4.51 15.78 -0.75
C LEU A 105 4.71 14.44 -1.47
N ILE A 106 5.18 14.47 -2.73
CA ILE A 106 5.49 13.25 -3.48
C ILE A 106 6.65 12.50 -2.84
N SER A 107 7.73 13.21 -2.46
CA SER A 107 8.87 12.66 -1.74
C SER A 107 8.47 12.07 -0.37
N ALA A 108 7.59 12.76 0.36
CA ALA A 108 7.03 12.26 1.61
C ALA A 108 6.22 10.99 1.40
N GLY A 109 5.37 10.93 0.37
CA GLY A 109 4.62 9.73 0.02
C GLY A 109 5.53 8.54 -0.30
N LEU A 110 6.56 8.76 -1.12
CA LEU A 110 7.53 7.73 -1.47
C LEU A 110 8.31 7.23 -0.25
N THR A 111 8.77 8.15 0.59
CA THR A 111 9.49 7.84 1.84
C THR A 111 8.59 7.07 2.81
N MET A 112 7.33 7.48 2.93
CA MET A 112 6.32 6.80 3.75
C MET A 112 6.10 5.36 3.28
N THR A 113 5.92 5.14 1.98
CA THR A 113 5.79 3.80 1.41
C THR A 113 7.05 2.97 1.66
N GLY A 114 8.25 3.56 1.55
CA GLY A 114 9.50 2.90 1.88
C GLY A 114 9.58 2.41 3.33
N ILE A 115 9.23 3.28 4.29
CA ILE A 115 9.17 2.92 5.72
C ILE A 115 8.15 1.79 5.95
N ALA A 116 6.95 1.93 5.37
CA ALA A 116 5.90 0.93 5.49
C ALA A 116 6.33 -0.42 4.91
N MET A 117 7.05 -0.44 3.79
CA MET A 117 7.60 -1.65 3.18
C MET A 117 8.58 -2.36 4.12
N VAL A 118 9.52 -1.62 4.72
CA VAL A 118 10.48 -2.20 5.68
C VAL A 118 9.77 -2.79 6.89
N VAL A 119 8.80 -2.06 7.46
CA VAL A 119 8.00 -2.54 8.60
C VAL A 119 7.18 -3.78 8.22
N ALA A 120 6.55 -3.78 7.05
CA ALA A 120 5.72 -4.90 6.58
C ALA A 120 6.56 -6.16 6.36
N VAL A 121 7.72 -6.04 5.70
CA VAL A 121 8.65 -7.16 5.51
C VAL A 121 9.14 -7.68 6.86
N GLY A 122 9.56 -6.79 7.77
CA GLY A 122 9.98 -7.18 9.12
C GLY A 122 8.90 -7.92 9.90
N ALA A 123 7.66 -7.43 9.85
CA ALA A 123 6.51 -8.06 10.50
C ALA A 123 6.19 -9.44 9.89
N ALA A 124 6.26 -9.57 8.56
CA ALA A 124 6.05 -10.83 7.86
C ALA A 124 7.11 -11.88 8.25
N VAL A 125 8.38 -11.50 8.24
CA VAL A 125 9.50 -12.37 8.64
C VAL A 125 9.36 -12.80 10.10
N PHE A 126 9.06 -11.86 11.01
CA PHE A 126 8.81 -12.19 12.42
C PHE A 126 7.64 -13.17 12.58
N GLY A 127 6.56 -12.99 11.81
CA GLY A 127 5.44 -13.91 11.78
C GLY A 127 5.82 -15.32 11.34
N TRP A 128 6.71 -15.45 10.36
CA TRP A 128 7.19 -16.75 9.88
C TRP A 128 8.10 -17.43 10.91
N VAL A 129 9.06 -16.71 11.47
CA VAL A 129 9.98 -17.24 12.49
C VAL A 129 9.20 -17.72 13.71
N LYS A 130 8.25 -16.92 14.19
CA LYS A 130 7.42 -17.31 15.34
C LYS A 130 6.64 -18.60 15.07
N LYS A 131 6.12 -18.78 13.86
CA LYS A 131 5.40 -19.99 13.44
C LYS A 131 6.29 -21.22 13.28
N LEU A 132 7.59 -21.05 13.11
CA LEU A 132 8.55 -22.17 13.08
C LEU A 132 8.98 -22.59 14.49
N ILE A 133 8.94 -21.65 15.44
CA ILE A 133 9.36 -21.87 16.82
C ILE A 133 8.19 -22.31 17.72
N SER A 134 6.95 -21.88 17.44
CA SER A 134 5.71 -22.29 18.13
C SER A 134 4.83 -23.18 17.27
#